data_AF-A0A956P770-F1
#
_entry.id   AF-A0A956P770-F1
#
_cell.length_a   1.000
_cell.length_b   1.000
_cell.length_c   1.000
_cell.angle_alpha   90.00
_cell.angle_beta   90.00
_cell.angle_gamma   90.00
#
_symmetry.space_group_name_H-M   'P 1'
#
loop_
_entity.id
_entity.type
_entity.pdbx_description
1 polymer ?
#
loop_
_entity_poly.entity_id
_entity_poly.type
_entity_poly.pdbx_seq_one_letter_code
_entity_poly.pdbx_strand_id
1 'polypeptide(L)'
;MNSNTKKISEYKWGSFTEEEKEEIVNSYASLVDFLARRIAIRLPPNIEVQDLVNAGIIGLIDAVDKFDENRKVDFKTYAQYRIRGAILDSLRALDWVPRSVREKSSAIGDVIHELEGTYGRAATEEEIAGALGVEIHEFHKLLYRVKGADLLSFEDFQLSDESSSRLTLEAVLLSDEDDALDKLEMRDLYDLLANAIDHLPQKERLVVTLYYYEELTMKE
;
A
#
# COMPACT_ATOMS: atom_id res chain seq x y z
N MET A 1 -19.03 -20.47 -21.75
CA MET A 1 -19.37 -19.81 -23.03
C MET A 1 -18.37 -18.67 -23.21
N ASN A 2 -17.61 -18.76 -24.30
CA ASN A 2 -16.64 -17.81 -24.87
C ASN A 2 -15.54 -17.22 -23.98
N SER A 3 -14.54 -18.04 -23.67
CA SER A 3 -13.18 -17.55 -23.37
C SER A 3 -12.48 -17.23 -24.69
N ASN A 4 -12.80 -16.09 -25.28
CA ASN A 4 -12.04 -15.52 -26.40
C ASN A 4 -11.38 -14.21 -25.95
N THR A 5 -10.81 -14.21 -24.74
CA THR A 5 -10.03 -13.10 -24.20
C THR A 5 -8.78 -12.96 -25.03
N LYS A 6 -8.77 -11.97 -25.93
CA LYS A 6 -7.53 -11.56 -26.61
C LYS A 6 -6.49 -11.21 -25.56
N LYS A 7 -5.23 -11.55 -25.81
CA LYS A 7 -4.14 -11.05 -24.98
C LYS A 7 -4.13 -9.53 -25.05
N ILE A 8 -3.94 -8.86 -23.92
CA ILE A 8 -3.99 -7.39 -23.84
C ILE A 8 -2.98 -6.74 -24.80
N SER A 9 -1.88 -7.44 -25.08
CA SER A 9 -0.87 -7.10 -26.10
C SER A 9 -1.38 -7.03 -27.54
N GLU A 10 -2.61 -7.47 -27.82
CA GLU A 10 -3.23 -7.44 -29.16
C GLU A 10 -4.11 -6.21 -29.39
N TYR A 11 -4.39 -5.42 -28.35
CA TYR A 11 -5.15 -4.19 -28.49
C TYR A 11 -4.25 -3.02 -28.86
N LYS A 12 -4.76 -2.13 -29.72
CA LYS A 12 -4.12 -0.84 -30.01
C LYS A 12 -4.56 0.18 -28.99
N TRP A 13 -3.63 0.60 -28.13
CA TRP A 13 -3.85 1.67 -27.16
C TRP A 13 -4.26 2.98 -27.83
N GLY A 14 -5.29 3.64 -27.31
CA GLY A 14 -5.80 4.93 -27.79
C GLY A 14 -7.02 4.88 -28.71
N SER A 15 -7.48 3.69 -29.12
CA SER A 15 -8.73 3.54 -29.90
C SER A 15 -9.49 2.27 -29.52
N PHE A 16 -9.98 2.21 -28.28
CA PHE A 16 -10.82 1.10 -27.81
C PHE A 16 -12.30 1.37 -28.13
N THR A 17 -13.04 0.35 -28.54
CA THR A 17 -14.51 0.39 -28.47
C THR A 17 -14.97 0.26 -27.01
N GLU A 18 -16.21 0.64 -26.73
CA GLU A 18 -16.78 0.48 -25.38
C GLU A 18 -16.77 -1.00 -24.93
N GLU A 19 -16.98 -1.93 -25.86
CA GLU A 19 -16.95 -3.37 -25.61
C GLU A 19 -15.54 -3.86 -25.25
N GLU A 20 -14.50 -3.34 -25.93
CA GLU A 20 -13.10 -3.68 -25.62
C GLU A 20 -12.66 -3.10 -24.27
N LYS A 21 -13.11 -1.89 -23.93
CA LYS A 21 -12.88 -1.30 -22.60
C LYS A 21 -13.53 -2.13 -21.50
N GLU A 22 -14.77 -2.55 -21.70
CA GLU A 22 -15.50 -3.38 -20.74
C GLU A 22 -14.78 -4.72 -20.53
N GLU A 23 -14.28 -5.35 -21.59
CA GLU A 23 -13.51 -6.60 -21.49
C GLU A 23 -12.20 -6.41 -20.69
N ILE A 24 -11.46 -5.33 -20.96
CA ILE A 24 -10.23 -5.00 -20.22
C ILE A 24 -10.56 -4.74 -18.75
N VAL A 25 -11.55 -3.92 -18.45
CA VAL A 25 -11.95 -3.61 -17.07
C VAL A 25 -12.33 -4.88 -16.32
N ASN A 26 -13.11 -5.77 -16.94
CA ASN A 26 -13.48 -7.06 -16.36
C ASN A 26 -12.28 -7.97 -16.10
N SER A 27 -11.27 -7.96 -16.98
CA SER A 27 -10.05 -8.75 -16.80
C SER A 27 -9.21 -8.30 -15.58
N TYR A 28 -9.31 -7.02 -15.21
CA TYR A 28 -8.61 -6.43 -14.07
C TYR A 28 -9.47 -6.25 -12.82
N ALA A 29 -10.73 -6.69 -12.84
CA ALA A 29 -11.64 -6.56 -11.69
C ALA A 29 -11.08 -7.23 -10.42
N SER A 30 -10.46 -8.40 -10.56
CA SER A 30 -9.81 -9.10 -9.43
C SER A 30 -8.61 -8.32 -8.86
N LEU A 31 -7.88 -7.57 -9.70
CA LEU A 31 -6.80 -6.70 -9.24
C LEU A 31 -7.36 -5.56 -8.39
N VAL A 32 -8.48 -4.95 -8.82
CA VAL A 32 -9.14 -3.88 -8.05
C VAL A 32 -9.62 -4.40 -6.70
N ASP A 33 -10.31 -5.56 -6.66
CA ASP A 33 -10.78 -6.16 -5.41
C ASP A 33 -9.62 -6.49 -4.46
N PHE A 34 -8.52 -7.04 -4.99
CA PHE A 34 -7.31 -7.30 -4.20
C PHE A 34 -6.73 -6.02 -3.59
N LEU A 35 -6.56 -4.96 -4.39
CA LEU A 35 -6.00 -3.68 -3.91
C LEU A 35 -6.90 -3.01 -2.89
N ALA A 36 -8.22 -2.99 -3.14
CA ALA A 36 -9.22 -2.42 -2.25
C ALA A 36 -9.25 -3.14 -0.90
N ARG A 37 -9.26 -4.48 -0.89
CA ARG A 37 -9.22 -5.27 0.36
C ARG A 37 -7.95 -5.03 1.15
N ARG A 38 -6.80 -4.95 0.46
CA ARG A 38 -5.51 -4.69 1.12
C ARG A 38 -5.47 -3.33 1.80
N ILE A 39 -6.05 -2.31 1.18
CA ILE A 39 -6.21 -0.98 1.79
C ILE A 39 -7.19 -1.07 2.96
N ALA A 40 -8.34 -1.73 2.79
CA ALA A 40 -9.38 -1.86 3.81
C ALA A 40 -8.92 -2.49 5.12
N ILE A 41 -7.93 -3.40 5.10
CA ILE A 41 -7.34 -4.01 6.32
C ILE A 41 -6.84 -2.94 7.31
N ARG A 42 -6.41 -1.79 6.80
CA ARG A 42 -5.83 -0.69 7.59
C ARG A 42 -6.84 0.41 7.91
N LEU A 43 -8.08 0.28 7.43
CA LEU A 43 -9.13 1.27 7.62
C LEU A 43 -10.02 0.90 8.82
N PRO A 44 -10.63 1.89 9.49
CA PRO A 44 -11.63 1.63 10.51
C PRO A 44 -12.88 0.97 9.90
N PRO A 45 -13.63 0.20 10.70
CA PRO A 45 -14.72 -0.66 10.22
C PRO A 45 -15.94 0.10 9.65
N ASN A 46 -15.96 1.43 9.76
CA ASN A 46 -17.00 2.29 9.18
C ASN A 46 -16.81 2.56 7.69
N ILE A 47 -15.73 2.07 7.07
CA ILE A 47 -15.48 2.22 5.64
C ILE A 47 -15.79 0.90 4.95
N GLU A 48 -16.69 0.94 3.96
CA GLU A 48 -17.09 -0.26 3.22
C GLU A 48 -16.09 -0.59 2.12
N VAL A 49 -15.72 -1.87 2.02
CA VAL A 49 -14.81 -2.35 0.96
C VAL A 49 -15.40 -2.10 -0.43
N GLN A 50 -16.72 -2.20 -0.59
CA GLN A 50 -17.43 -1.95 -1.84
C GLN A 50 -17.19 -0.52 -2.36
N ASP A 51 -17.14 0.47 -1.48
CA ASP A 51 -16.88 1.86 -1.86
C ASP A 51 -15.45 2.03 -2.39
N LEU A 52 -14.48 1.33 -1.80
CA LEU A 52 -13.09 1.31 -2.29
C LEU A 52 -12.99 0.61 -3.65
N VAL A 53 -13.69 -0.51 -3.84
CA VAL A 53 -13.72 -1.22 -5.12
C VAL A 53 -14.29 -0.31 -6.21
N ASN A 54 -15.40 0.39 -5.93
CA ASN A 54 -16.01 1.32 -6.88
C ASN A 54 -15.07 2.47 -7.25
N ALA A 55 -14.39 3.07 -6.27
CA ALA A 55 -13.37 4.09 -6.52
C ALA A 55 -12.21 3.55 -7.37
N GLY A 56 -11.76 2.32 -7.09
CA GLY A 56 -10.72 1.65 -7.85
C GLY A 56 -11.11 1.35 -9.30
N ILE A 57 -12.37 0.96 -9.56
CA ILE A 57 -12.90 0.74 -10.92
C ILE A 57 -12.87 2.05 -11.72
N ILE A 58 -13.24 3.18 -11.11
CA ILE A 58 -13.17 4.50 -11.75
C ILE A 58 -11.71 4.83 -12.12
N GLY A 59 -10.76 4.56 -11.22
CA GLY A 59 -9.33 4.72 -11.48
C GLY A 59 -8.81 3.82 -12.61
N LEU A 60 -9.31 2.59 -12.71
CA LEU A 60 -8.97 1.65 -13.78
C LEU A 60 -9.50 2.11 -15.14
N ILE A 61 -10.74 2.60 -15.21
CA ILE A 61 -11.32 3.15 -16.45
C ILE A 61 -10.46 4.32 -16.95
N ASP A 62 -10.11 5.24 -16.05
CA ASP A 62 -9.23 6.37 -16.39
C ASP A 62 -7.82 5.91 -16.79
N ALA A 63 -7.33 4.80 -16.24
CA ALA A 63 -6.07 4.19 -16.64
C ALA A 63 -6.14 3.63 -18.07
N VAL A 64 -7.22 2.94 -18.43
CA VAL A 64 -7.42 2.40 -19.78
C VAL A 64 -7.42 3.53 -20.82
N ASP A 65 -8.08 4.64 -20.50
CA ASP A 65 -8.19 5.79 -21.42
C ASP A 65 -6.87 6.56 -21.60
N LYS A 66 -6.00 6.60 -20.59
CA LYS A 66 -4.80 7.46 -20.57
C LYS A 66 -3.48 6.73 -20.72
N PHE A 67 -3.48 5.40 -20.79
CA PHE A 67 -2.23 4.66 -20.92
C PHE A 67 -1.56 4.93 -22.27
N ASP A 68 -0.24 5.09 -22.22
CA ASP A 68 0.62 5.35 -23.37
C ASP A 68 1.70 4.27 -23.43
N GLU A 69 1.57 3.38 -24.42
CA GLU A 69 2.46 2.25 -24.65
C GLU A 69 3.90 2.69 -24.96
N ASN A 70 4.10 3.93 -25.44
CA ASN A 70 5.45 4.46 -25.73
C ASN A 70 6.30 4.65 -24.46
N ARG A 71 5.68 4.61 -23.28
CA ARG A 71 6.38 4.76 -21.99
C ARG A 71 7.13 3.51 -21.55
N LYS A 72 7.06 2.39 -22.28
CA LYS A 72 7.73 1.12 -21.95
C LYS A 72 7.46 0.63 -20.53
N VAL A 73 6.24 0.84 -20.03
CA VAL A 73 5.77 0.33 -18.74
C VAL A 73 4.58 -0.55 -18.99
N ASP A 74 4.52 -1.70 -18.32
CA ASP A 74 3.36 -2.59 -18.41
C ASP A 74 2.07 -1.91 -17.96
N PHE A 75 0.99 -2.14 -18.71
CA PHE A 75 -0.32 -1.60 -18.34
C PHE A 75 -0.75 -2.02 -16.94
N LYS A 76 -0.46 -3.27 -16.53
CA LYS A 76 -0.76 -3.76 -15.17
C LYS A 76 -0.13 -2.86 -14.09
N THR A 77 1.14 -2.50 -14.27
CA THR A 77 1.89 -1.64 -13.35
C THR A 77 1.32 -0.23 -13.31
N TYR A 78 1.00 0.33 -14.48
CA TYR A 78 0.35 1.64 -14.59
C TYR A 78 -1.04 1.66 -13.95
N ALA A 79 -1.88 0.67 -14.26
CA ALA A 79 -3.23 0.54 -13.74
C ALA A 79 -3.24 0.42 -12.22
N GLN A 80 -2.32 -0.34 -11.63
CA GLN A 80 -2.19 -0.46 -10.18
C GLN A 80 -1.98 0.89 -9.49
N TYR A 81 -1.13 1.75 -10.06
CA TYR A 81 -0.89 3.09 -9.54
C TYR A 81 -2.14 3.97 -9.63
N ARG A 82 -2.84 3.94 -10.78
CA ARG A 82 -4.07 4.71 -10.99
C ARG A 82 -5.23 4.24 -10.10
N ILE A 83 -5.41 2.93 -9.95
CA ILE A 83 -6.42 2.32 -9.06
C ILE A 83 -6.17 2.76 -7.62
N ARG A 84 -4.94 2.62 -7.12
CA ARG A 84 -4.59 3.05 -5.77
C ARG A 84 -4.83 4.55 -5.57
N GLY A 85 -4.32 5.38 -6.48
CA GLY A 85 -4.54 6.82 -6.43
C GLY A 85 -6.02 7.18 -6.30
N ALA A 86 -6.88 6.56 -7.12
CA ALA A 86 -8.32 6.79 -7.07
C ALA A 86 -8.97 6.37 -5.74
N ILE A 87 -8.54 5.25 -5.15
CA ILE A 87 -9.01 4.79 -3.84
C ILE A 87 -8.57 5.77 -2.73
N LEU A 88 -7.34 6.26 -2.79
CA LEU A 88 -6.82 7.20 -1.80
C LEU A 88 -7.49 8.56 -1.91
N ASP A 89 -7.74 9.02 -3.12
CA ASP A 89 -8.44 10.28 -3.36
C ASP A 89 -9.90 10.22 -2.89
N SER A 90 -10.58 9.08 -3.07
CA SER A 90 -11.92 8.90 -2.52
C SER A 90 -11.91 8.90 -0.99
N LEU A 91 -10.91 8.27 -0.37
CA LEU A 91 -10.72 8.31 1.08
C LEU A 91 -10.43 9.72 1.58
N ARG A 92 -9.57 10.49 0.90
CA ARG A 92 -9.29 11.90 1.24
C ARG A 92 -10.56 12.76 1.21
N ALA A 93 -11.43 12.56 0.22
CA ALA A 93 -12.70 13.29 0.11
C ALA A 93 -13.68 12.98 1.26
N LEU A 94 -13.54 11.82 1.90
CA LEU A 94 -14.36 11.40 3.04
C LEU A 94 -13.84 11.93 4.39
N ASP A 95 -12.73 12.69 4.41
CA ASP A 95 -12.07 13.15 5.64
C ASP A 95 -11.91 12.02 6.68
N TRP A 96 -11.58 10.83 6.17
CA TRP A 96 -11.71 9.58 6.93
C TRP A 96 -10.82 9.50 8.17
N VAL A 97 -9.79 10.37 8.26
CA VAL A 97 -8.93 10.56 9.43
C VAL A 97 -9.21 11.92 10.08
N PRO A 98 -9.86 11.94 11.25
CA PRO A 98 -10.07 13.17 12.00
C PRO A 98 -8.76 13.88 12.33
N ARG A 99 -8.76 15.22 12.34
CA ARG A 99 -7.59 16.04 12.73
C ARG A 99 -7.00 15.63 14.09
N SER A 100 -7.87 15.28 15.05
CA SER A 100 -7.46 14.80 16.37
C SER A 100 -6.70 13.47 16.34
N VAL A 101 -6.89 12.64 15.31
CA VAL A 101 -6.12 11.39 15.12
C VAL A 101 -4.75 11.70 14.53
N ARG A 102 -4.65 12.66 13.60
CA ARG A 102 -3.35 13.14 13.07
C ARG A 102 -2.48 13.78 14.14
N GLU A 103 -3.05 14.68 14.93
CA GLU A 103 -2.35 15.33 16.05
C GLU A 103 -1.80 14.31 17.05
N LYS A 104 -2.56 13.23 17.29
CA LYS A 104 -2.11 12.12 18.14
C LYS A 104 -1.06 11.23 17.46
N SER A 105 -1.10 11.04 16.15
CA SER A 105 -0.04 10.33 15.41
C SER A 105 1.30 11.05 15.55
N SER A 106 1.31 12.36 15.29
CA SER A 106 2.52 13.19 15.47
C SER A 106 3.02 13.15 16.91
N ALA A 107 2.13 13.29 17.89
CA ALA A 107 2.52 13.21 19.31
C ALA A 107 3.12 11.85 19.69
N ILE A 108 2.62 10.73 19.15
CA ILE A 108 3.20 9.40 19.37
C ILE A 108 4.62 9.35 18.76
N GLY A 109 4.79 9.84 17.54
CA GLY A 109 6.09 9.89 16.87
C GLY A 109 7.13 10.71 17.62
N ASP A 110 6.74 11.89 18.12
CA ASP A 110 7.61 12.77 18.92
C ASP A 110 8.05 12.09 20.22
N VAL A 111 7.12 11.43 20.93
CA VAL A 111 7.42 10.69 22.17
C VAL A 111 8.35 9.50 21.91
N ILE A 112 8.14 8.74 20.84
CA ILE A 112 9.05 7.65 20.47
C ILE A 112 10.46 8.21 20.24
N HIS A 113 10.58 9.29 19.48
CA HIS A 113 11.87 9.88 19.18
C HIS A 113 12.60 10.40 20.44
N GLU A 114 11.87 11.02 21.37
CA GLU A 114 12.40 11.48 22.65
C GLU A 114 12.88 10.31 23.54
N LEU A 115 12.08 9.25 23.64
CA LEU A 115 12.41 8.07 24.44
C LEU A 115 13.59 7.30 23.85
N GLU A 116 13.65 7.12 22.53
CA GLU A 116 14.77 6.47 21.86
C GLU A 116 16.06 7.29 22.00
N GLY A 117 15.98 8.62 21.89
CA GLY A 117 17.09 9.52 22.14
C GLY A 117 17.60 9.46 23.58
N THR A 118 16.70 9.26 24.54
CA THR A 118 17.03 9.18 25.97
C THR A 118 17.60 7.82 26.37
N TYR A 119 17.01 6.72 25.88
CA TYR A 119 17.38 5.36 26.27
C TYR A 119 18.45 4.72 25.38
N GLY A 120 18.70 5.27 24.18
CA GLY A 120 19.63 4.69 23.22
C GLY A 120 19.21 3.31 22.70
N ARG A 121 17.92 2.98 22.83
CA ARG A 121 17.27 1.75 22.36
C ARG A 121 15.82 2.06 21.98
N ALA A 122 15.18 1.14 21.25
CA ALA A 122 13.75 1.20 20.97
C ALA A 122 12.94 1.34 22.28
N ALA A 123 11.95 2.23 22.26
CA ALA A 123 11.02 2.47 23.36
C ALA A 123 9.96 1.35 23.43
N THR A 124 9.62 0.87 24.63
CA THR A 124 8.54 -0.13 24.77
C THR A 124 7.17 0.50 24.73
N GLU A 125 6.13 -0.26 24.39
CA GLU A 125 4.76 0.24 24.34
C GLU A 125 4.29 0.79 25.70
N GLU A 126 4.72 0.19 26.81
CA GLU A 126 4.42 0.67 28.16
C GLU A 126 5.13 1.99 28.48
N GLU A 127 6.37 2.17 28.00
CA GLU A 127 7.13 3.41 28.15
C GLU A 127 6.48 4.55 27.36
N ILE A 128 6.06 4.27 26.12
CA ILE A 128 5.36 5.22 25.25
C ILE A 128 3.99 5.58 25.84
N ALA A 129 3.20 4.58 26.29
CA ALA A 129 1.91 4.81 26.93
C ALA A 129 2.05 5.64 28.21
N GLY A 130 3.06 5.34 29.03
CA GLY A 130 3.39 6.08 30.24
C GLY A 130 3.78 7.54 29.95
N ALA A 131 4.62 7.78 28.94
CA ALA A 131 5.01 9.12 28.51
C ALA A 131 3.83 9.92 27.96
N LEU A 132 2.89 9.27 27.28
CA LEU A 132 1.64 9.87 26.79
C LEU A 132 0.57 10.05 27.88
N GLY A 133 0.79 9.52 29.09
CA GLY A 133 -0.17 9.58 30.19
C GLY A 133 -1.45 8.79 29.94
N VAL A 134 -1.41 7.76 29.10
CA VAL A 134 -2.55 6.90 28.77
C VAL A 134 -2.33 5.48 29.27
N GLU A 135 -3.41 4.78 29.58
CA GLU A 135 -3.31 3.34 29.85
C GLU A 135 -2.96 2.56 28.58
N ILE A 136 -2.25 1.45 28.72
CA ILE A 136 -1.78 0.61 27.60
C ILE A 136 -2.90 0.17 26.66
N HIS A 137 -4.10 -0.11 27.20
CA HIS A 137 -5.26 -0.48 26.40
C HIS A 137 -5.79 0.68 25.53
N GLU A 138 -5.76 1.90 26.06
CA GLU A 138 -6.13 3.10 25.30
C GLU A 138 -5.05 3.47 24.28
N PHE A 139 -3.77 3.21 24.60
CA PHE A 139 -2.67 3.32 23.64
C PHE A 139 -2.84 2.37 22.45
N HIS A 140 -3.22 1.11 22.69
CA HIS A 140 -3.49 0.15 21.61
C HIS A 140 -4.67 0.57 20.71
N LYS A 141 -5.74 1.12 21.30
CA LYS A 141 -6.85 1.70 20.52
C LYS A 141 -6.41 2.91 19.70
N LEU A 142 -5.53 3.74 20.26
CA LEU A 142 -4.95 4.88 19.57
C LEU A 142 -4.10 4.45 18.39
N LEU A 143 -3.22 3.47 18.60
CA LEU A 143 -2.42 2.84 17.55
C LEU A 143 -3.28 2.31 16.40
N TYR A 144 -4.39 1.63 16.69
CA TYR A 144 -5.29 1.14 15.64
C TYR A 144 -5.89 2.27 14.80
N ARG A 145 -6.25 3.40 15.43
CA ARG A 145 -6.77 4.58 14.72
C ARG A 145 -5.69 5.32 13.93
N VAL A 146 -4.47 5.38 14.46
CA VAL A 146 -3.32 6.05 13.85
C VAL A 146 -2.73 5.25 12.69
N LYS A 147 -2.66 3.91 12.78
CA LYS A 147 -2.15 3.04 11.71
C LYS A 147 -2.90 3.20 10.39
N GLY A 148 -4.18 3.58 10.43
CA GLY A 148 -4.90 3.98 9.23
C GLY A 148 -4.39 5.30 8.65
N ALA A 149 -4.16 6.31 9.50
CA ALA A 149 -3.70 7.63 9.09
C ALA A 149 -2.31 7.61 8.43
N ASP A 150 -1.41 6.73 8.89
CA ASP A 150 -0.04 6.64 8.37
C ASP A 150 0.04 6.08 6.93
N LEU A 151 -1.00 5.41 6.43
CA LEU A 151 -1.08 4.98 5.02
C LEU A 151 -0.86 6.16 4.07
N LEU A 152 -1.51 7.29 4.34
CA LEU A 152 -1.40 8.49 3.52
C LEU A 152 -0.03 9.15 3.65
N SER A 153 0.61 9.12 4.83
CA SER A 153 1.92 9.73 5.04
C SER A 153 3.05 8.95 4.36
N PHE A 154 2.95 7.62 4.33
CA PHE A 154 3.93 6.77 3.65
C PHE A 154 3.74 6.80 2.12
N GLU A 155 2.49 6.90 1.65
CA GLU A 155 2.20 7.05 0.22
C GLU A 155 2.48 8.47 -0.29
N ASP A 156 2.23 9.54 0.46
CA ASP A 156 2.63 10.91 0.08
C ASP A 156 4.16 11.01 -0.07
N PHE A 157 4.93 10.29 0.75
CA PHE A 157 6.39 10.17 0.56
C PHE A 157 6.74 9.50 -0.78
N GLN A 158 5.99 8.48 -1.21
CA GLN A 158 6.18 7.81 -2.51
C GLN A 158 5.63 8.62 -3.70
N LEU A 159 4.62 9.47 -3.50
CA LEU A 159 4.04 10.33 -4.54
C LEU A 159 4.82 11.62 -4.76
N SER A 160 5.59 12.07 -3.76
CA SER A 160 6.33 13.34 -3.81
C SER A 160 7.60 13.33 -4.68
N ASP A 161 8.08 12.16 -5.10
CA ASP A 161 9.20 12.04 -6.04
C ASP A 161 8.68 11.84 -7.47
N GLU A 162 8.05 12.88 -8.02
CA GLU A 162 7.56 12.95 -9.40
C GLU A 162 8.69 12.77 -10.45
N SER A 163 9.97 12.72 -10.01
CA SER A 163 11.15 12.65 -10.87
C SER A 163 11.85 11.29 -10.88
N SER A 164 11.46 10.33 -10.04
CA SER A 164 12.10 9.02 -10.05
C SER A 164 11.12 7.96 -10.50
N SER A 165 11.37 7.44 -11.71
CA SER A 165 10.99 6.11 -12.17
C SER A 165 11.60 5.02 -11.26
N ARG A 166 11.44 5.12 -9.94
CA ARG A 166 11.76 4.06 -9.00
C ARG A 166 10.57 3.12 -9.03
N LEU A 167 10.77 2.05 -9.80
CA LEU A 167 10.00 0.82 -9.71
C LEU A 167 9.68 0.57 -8.23
N THR A 168 8.40 0.64 -7.88
CA THR A 168 7.99 0.38 -6.51
C THR A 168 8.39 -1.05 -6.17
N LEU A 169 8.82 -1.31 -4.93
CA LEU A 169 9.21 -2.66 -4.48
C LEU A 169 8.13 -3.70 -4.86
N GLU A 170 6.86 -3.28 -4.84
CA GLU A 170 5.72 -4.10 -5.24
C GLU A 170 5.57 -4.29 -6.75
N ALA A 171 5.94 -3.32 -7.59
CA ALA A 171 5.97 -3.47 -9.04
C ALA A 171 7.07 -4.45 -9.48
N VAL A 172 8.24 -4.43 -8.82
CA VAL A 172 9.34 -5.38 -9.11
C VAL A 172 9.02 -6.79 -8.59
N LEU A 173 8.27 -6.91 -7.49
CA LEU A 173 7.80 -8.21 -6.98
C LEU A 173 6.70 -8.85 -7.85
N LEU A 174 6.04 -8.06 -8.71
CA LEU A 174 4.90 -8.50 -9.53
C LEU A 174 5.18 -8.48 -11.03
N SER A 175 6.36 -8.01 -11.45
CA SER A 175 6.86 -8.13 -12.82
C SER A 175 7.32 -9.57 -13.05
N ASP A 176 6.62 -10.26 -13.93
CA ASP A 176 6.91 -11.66 -14.35
C ASP A 176 8.05 -11.70 -15.40
N GLU A 177 8.76 -10.58 -15.60
CA GLU A 177 9.82 -10.47 -16.60
C GLU A 177 11.19 -10.82 -16.01
N ASP A 178 11.81 -11.83 -16.61
CA ASP A 178 13.09 -12.46 -16.28
C ASP A 178 14.32 -11.57 -16.59
N ASP A 179 14.26 -10.24 -16.37
CA ASP A 179 15.41 -9.38 -16.70
C ASP A 179 16.56 -9.57 -15.68
N ALA A 180 17.77 -9.83 -16.20
CA ALA A 180 18.92 -10.20 -15.40
C ALA A 180 19.48 -9.02 -14.58
N LEU A 181 19.22 -7.79 -15.04
CA LEU A 181 19.61 -6.57 -14.33
C LEU A 181 18.67 -6.31 -13.14
N ASP A 182 17.36 -6.47 -13.33
CA ASP A 182 16.35 -6.34 -12.28
C ASP A 182 16.56 -7.39 -11.18
N LYS A 183 16.98 -8.62 -11.52
CA LYS A 183 17.37 -9.63 -10.54
C LYS A 183 18.59 -9.25 -9.70
N LEU A 184 19.54 -8.50 -10.26
CA LEU A 184 20.74 -8.07 -9.55
C LEU A 184 20.40 -6.96 -8.54
N GLU A 185 19.64 -5.94 -8.98
CA GLU A 185 19.14 -4.89 -8.09
C GLU A 185 18.21 -5.44 -7.02
N MET A 186 17.34 -6.39 -7.38
CA MET A 186 16.49 -7.09 -6.43
C MET A 186 17.30 -7.87 -5.42
N ARG A 187 18.37 -8.56 -5.81
CA ARG A 187 19.20 -9.32 -4.88
C ARG A 187 19.84 -8.41 -3.84
N ASP A 188 20.40 -7.27 -4.26
CA ASP A 188 21.02 -6.33 -3.34
C ASP A 188 19.98 -5.71 -2.38
N LEU A 189 18.75 -5.49 -2.85
CA LEU A 189 17.64 -5.01 -2.05
C LEU A 189 17.11 -6.08 -1.08
N TYR A 190 17.00 -7.33 -1.52
CA TYR A 190 16.67 -8.47 -0.67
C TYR A 190 17.73 -8.69 0.40
N ASP A 191 19.01 -8.57 0.05
CA ASP A 191 20.11 -8.70 1.00
C ASP A 191 20.08 -7.57 2.04
N LEU A 192 19.75 -6.35 1.63
CA LEU A 192 19.58 -5.22 2.55
C LEU A 192 18.37 -5.43 3.47
N LEU A 193 17.24 -5.88 2.92
CA LEU A 193 16.01 -6.12 3.66
C LEU A 193 16.17 -7.30 4.64
N ALA A 194 16.79 -8.39 4.20
CA ALA A 194 17.10 -9.56 5.00
C ALA A 194 18.03 -9.18 6.16
N ASN A 195 19.07 -8.39 5.88
CA ASN A 195 19.94 -7.87 6.95
C ASN A 195 19.16 -6.98 7.92
N ALA A 196 18.28 -6.09 7.45
CA ALA A 196 17.47 -5.26 8.32
C ALA A 196 16.54 -6.11 9.22
N ILE A 197 15.90 -7.14 8.67
CA ILE A 197 15.06 -8.09 9.40
C ILE A 197 15.89 -8.89 10.42
N ASP A 198 17.12 -9.26 10.07
CA ASP A 198 18.03 -9.97 10.96
C ASP A 198 18.59 -9.11 12.10
N HIS A 199 18.58 -7.80 11.95
CA HIS A 199 18.90 -6.86 13.04
C HIS A 199 17.70 -6.53 13.92
N LEU A 200 16.48 -6.96 13.56
CA LEU A 200 15.31 -6.79 14.42
C LEU A 200 15.40 -7.70 15.66
N PRO A 201 14.95 -7.21 16.83
CA PRO A 201 14.69 -8.02 18.01
C PRO A 201 13.82 -9.24 17.69
N GLN A 202 14.02 -10.33 18.43
CA GLN A 202 13.39 -11.62 18.16
C GLN A 202 11.85 -11.56 18.08
N LYS A 203 11.21 -10.69 18.89
CA LYS A 203 9.75 -10.49 18.86
C LYS A 203 9.28 -9.76 17.60
N GLU A 204 10.00 -8.72 17.18
CA GLU A 204 9.64 -7.92 15.99
C GLU A 204 9.85 -8.71 14.70
N ARG A 205 10.94 -9.47 14.62
CA ARG A 205 11.18 -10.40 13.50
C ARG A 205 10.06 -11.42 13.36
N LEU A 206 9.64 -12.01 14.48
CA LEU A 206 8.55 -12.99 14.50
C LEU A 206 7.24 -12.36 14.02
N VAL A 207 6.91 -11.15 14.46
CA VAL A 207 5.71 -10.43 14.00
C VAL A 207 5.79 -10.14 12.51
N VAL A 208 6.92 -9.66 12.00
CA VAL A 208 7.12 -9.41 10.57
C VAL A 208 6.95 -10.70 9.76
N THR A 209 7.54 -11.82 10.21
CA THR A 209 7.39 -13.11 9.54
C THR A 209 5.95 -13.62 9.56
N LEU A 210 5.28 -13.62 10.72
CA LEU A 210 3.90 -14.07 10.84
C LEU A 210 2.94 -13.20 10.02
N TYR A 211 3.20 -11.90 9.96
CA TYR A 211 2.35 -10.93 9.28
C TYR A 211 2.54 -10.92 7.76
N TYR A 212 3.76 -11.04 7.26
CA TYR A 212 4.07 -10.96 5.81
C TYR A 212 4.27 -12.32 5.14
N TYR A 213 4.64 -13.36 5.87
CA TYR A 213 4.95 -14.68 5.32
C TYR A 213 3.84 -15.72 5.60
N GLU A 214 3.19 -15.63 6.77
CA GLU A 214 2.11 -16.57 7.15
C GLU A 214 0.69 -15.99 7.05
N GLU A 215 0.53 -14.73 6.59
CA GLU A 215 -0.76 -14.02 6.47
C GLU A 215 -1.63 -14.01 7.75
N LEU A 216 -1.01 -14.21 8.93
CA LEU A 216 -1.73 -14.28 10.19
C LEU A 216 -2.02 -12.86 10.71
N THR A 217 -3.31 -12.59 10.93
CA THR A 217 -3.74 -11.35 11.58
C THR A 217 -3.46 -11.40 13.08
N MET A 218 -3.10 -10.25 13.68
CA MET A 218 -2.75 -10.05 15.10
C MET A 218 -3.85 -10.38 16.14
N LYS A 219 -4.86 -11.18 15.78
CA LYS A 219 -6.00 -11.57 16.62
C LYS A 219 -5.90 -13.01 17.15
N GLU A 220 -4.85 -13.74 16.79
CA GLU A 220 -4.50 -15.06 17.36
C GLU A 220 -3.24 -14.99 18.21
#